data_AF-A0A3N6HJL6-F1
#
_entry.id   AF-A0A3N6HJL6-F1
#
_cell.length_a   1.000
_cell.length_b   1.000
_cell.length_c   1.000
_cell.angle_alpha   90.00
_cell.angle_beta   90.00
_cell.angle_gamma   90.00
#
_symmetry.space_group_name_H-M   'P 1'
#
loop_
_entity.id
_entity.type
_entity.pdbx_description
1 polymer ?
#
loop_
_entity_poly.entity_id
_entity_poly.type
_entity_poly.pdbx_seq_one_letter_code
_entity_poly.pdbx_strand_id
1 'polypeptide(L)' 'MQHKPNVQAETRDLPPENGWARAEHTGQARTTCPCGLDTGLIPTAQACDTARSHAQQ' A
#
# COMPACT_ATOMS: atom_id res chain seq x y z
N MET A 1 -10.28 15.84 12.47
CA MET A 1 -9.08 15.92 11.60
C MET A 1 -9.49 15.39 10.24
N GLN A 2 -9.04 15.97 9.13
CA GLN A 2 -9.33 15.39 7.81
C GLN A 2 -8.43 14.17 7.62
N HIS A 3 -9.00 12.96 7.63
CA HIS A 3 -8.25 11.72 7.42
C HIS A 3 -7.79 11.63 5.96
N LYS A 4 -6.47 11.55 5.76
CA LYS A 4 -5.82 11.34 4.45
C LYS A 4 -4.91 10.12 4.53
N PRO A 5 -5.47 8.89 4.55
CA PRO A 5 -4.67 7.68 4.60
C PRO A 5 -3.86 7.50 3.31
N ASN A 6 -2.62 7.03 3.45
CA ASN A 6 -1.73 6.64 2.38
C ASN A 6 -1.71 5.12 2.24
N VAL A 7 -1.81 4.61 1.01
CA VAL A 7 -1.68 3.18 0.70
C VAL A 7 -0.38 2.97 -0.05
N GLN A 8 0.52 2.15 0.50
CA GLN A 8 1.78 1.77 -0.13
C GLN A 8 1.73 0.30 -0.50
N ALA A 9 1.69 0.01 -1.81
CA ALA A 9 1.81 -1.35 -2.31
C ALA A 9 3.25 -1.84 -2.19
N GLU A 10 3.41 -3.09 -1.79
CA GLU A 10 4.71 -3.74 -1.79
C GLU A 10 5.02 -4.28 -3.19
N THR A 11 6.29 -4.12 -3.56
CA THR A 11 6.84 -4.63 -4.80
C THR A 11 8.08 -5.46 -4.52
N ARG A 12 8.30 -6.50 -5.32
CA ARG A 12 9.50 -7.32 -5.31
C ARG A 12 10.32 -7.05 -6.56
N ASP A 13 11.62 -6.87 -6.40
CA ASP A 13 12.55 -6.74 -7.53
C ASP A 13 12.63 -8.03 -8.33
N LEU A 14 12.67 -7.87 -9.65
CA LEU A 14 12.87 -8.94 -10.62
C LEU A 14 14.23 -8.77 -11.31
N PRO A 15 14.80 -9.85 -11.88
CA PRO A 15 15.97 -9.72 -12.74
C PRO A 15 15.73 -8.68 -13.83
N PRO A 16 16.70 -7.78 -14.09
CA PRO A 16 16.56 -6.76 -15.11
C PRO A 16 16.42 -7.39 -16.49
N GLU A 17 15.64 -6.75 -17.37
CA GLU A 17 15.43 -7.21 -18.76
C GLU A 17 15.87 -6.09 -19.71
N ASN A 18 16.80 -6.40 -20.62
CA ASN A 18 17.33 -5.44 -21.60
C ASN A 18 17.89 -4.15 -20.98
N GLY A 19 18.51 -4.25 -19.79
CA GLY A 19 19.08 -3.10 -19.06
C GLY A 19 18.07 -2.31 -18.23
N TRP A 20 16.81 -2.72 -18.18
CA TRP A 20 15.77 -2.06 -17.39
C TRP A 20 15.52 -2.82 -16.09
N ALA A 21 15.48 -2.07 -14.97
CA ALA A 21 15.01 -2.60 -13.70
C ALA A 21 13.55 -3.04 -13.83
N ARG A 22 13.20 -4.13 -13.16
CA ARG A 22 11.86 -4.69 -13.15
C ARG A 22 11.44 -4.94 -11.72
N ALA A 23 10.15 -4.77 -11.49
CA ALA A 23 9.52 -5.13 -10.23
C ALA A 23 8.14 -5.72 -10.51
N GLU A 24 7.65 -6.55 -9.60
CA GLU A 24 6.28 -7.05 -9.61
C GLU A 24 5.58 -6.70 -8.29
N HIS A 25 4.26 -6.58 -8.33
CA HIS A 25 3.47 -6.42 -7.12
C HIS A 25 3.37 -7.75 -6.38
N THR A 26 3.59 -7.73 -5.06
CA THR A 26 3.47 -8.93 -4.22
C THR A 26 2.01 -9.25 -3.86
N GLY A 27 1.09 -8.31 -4.12
CA GLY A 27 -0.30 -8.39 -3.69
C GLY A 27 -0.53 -7.97 -2.25
N GLN A 28 0.52 -7.48 -1.57
CA GLN A 28 0.43 -6.90 -0.23
C GLN A 28 0.57 -5.37 -0.29
N ALA A 29 -0.03 -4.69 0.67
CA ALA A 29 0.08 -3.26 0.85
C ALA A 29 -0.08 -2.88 2.32
N ARG A 30 0.36 -1.67 2.66
CA ARG A 30 0.22 -1.06 3.98
C ARG A 30 -0.55 0.24 3.87
N THR A 31 -1.53 0.42 4.75
CA THR A 31 -2.25 1.67 4.91
C THR A 31 -1.77 2.39 6.16
N THR A 32 -1.41 3.66 6.03
CA THR A 32 -0.98 4.53 7.13
C THR A 32 -1.75 5.84 7.14
N CYS A 33 -2.00 6.44 8.30
CA CYS A 33 -2.61 7.78 8.40
C CYS A 33 -1.94 8.60 9.52
N PRO A 34 -1.79 9.93 9.38
CA PRO A 34 -1.22 10.78 10.44
C PRO A 34 -1.94 10.70 11.80
N CYS A 35 -3.17 10.20 11.87
CA CYS A 35 -3.88 9.99 13.13
C CYS A 35 -3.41 8.74 13.91
N GLY A 36 -2.45 7.98 13.39
CA GLY A 36 -1.92 6.77 14.01
C GLY A 36 -2.44 5.46 13.44
N LEU A 37 -3.24 5.48 12.36
CA LEU A 37 -3.61 4.25 11.65
C LEU A 37 -2.37 3.65 11.00
N ASP A 38 -2.17 2.35 11.23
CA ASP A 38 -1.15 1.55 10.56
C ASP A 38 -1.61 0.08 10.52
N THR A 39 -1.80 -0.46 9.31
CA THR A 39 -2.30 -1.83 9.13
C THR A 39 -1.20 -2.90 9.10
N GLY A 40 0.08 -2.50 9.03
CA GLY A 40 1.12 -3.41 8.54
C GLY A 40 0.86 -3.90 7.11
N LEU A 41 1.60 -4.93 6.67
CA LEU A 41 1.41 -5.55 5.35
C LEU A 41 0.22 -6.50 5.37
N ILE A 42 -0.84 -6.14 4.64
CA ILE A 42 -2.05 -6.93 4.45
C ILE A 42 -2.37 -7.03 2.95
N PRO A 43 -3.30 -7.89 2.51
CA PRO A 43 -3.68 -7.94 1.09
C PRO A 43 -4.09 -6.57 0.54
N THR A 44 -3.64 -6.23 -0.67
CA THR A 44 -3.84 -4.88 -1.25
C THR A 44 -5.30 -4.44 -1.27
N ALA A 45 -6.23 -5.34 -1.56
CA ALA A 45 -7.66 -5.03 -1.53
C ALA A 45 -8.11 -4.56 -0.13
N GLN A 46 -7.69 -5.27 0.93
CA GLN A 46 -8.02 -4.92 2.31
C GLN A 46 -7.37 -3.60 2.75
N ALA A 47 -6.14 -3.32 2.30
CA ALA A 47 -5.47 -2.04 2.57
C ALA A 47 -6.25 -0.87 1.94
N CYS A 48 -6.65 -1.01 0.68
CA CYS A 48 -7.45 -0.03 -0.05
C CYS A 48 -8.82 0.19 0.61
N ASP A 49 -9.51 -0.88 0.99
CA ASP A 49 -10.81 -0.79 1.67
C ASP A 49 -10.68 -0.09 3.04
N THR A 50 -9.61 -0.40 3.77
CA THR A 50 -9.30 0.26 5.05
C THR A 50 -9.06 1.76 4.86
N ALA A 51 -8.26 2.15 3.86
CA ALA A 51 -8.01 3.56 3.56
C ALA A 51 -9.30 4.30 3.17
N ARG A 52 -10.13 3.68 2.31
CA ARG A 52 -11.40 4.28 1.87
C ARG A 52 -12.40 4.44 3.01
N SER A 53 -12.47 3.45 3.91
CA SER A 53 -13.35 3.49 5.08
C SER A 53 -12.88 4.53 6.09
N HIS A 54 -11.56 4.63 6.28
CA HIS A 54 -10.97 5.57 7.22
C HIS A 54 -11.03 7.02 6.75
N ALA A 55 -10.95 7.29 5.44
CA ALA A 55 -11.09 8.63 4.88
C ALA A 55 -12.51 9.23 5.05
N GLN A 56 -13.50 8.42 5.42
CA GLN A 56 -14.89 8.85 5.66
C GLN A 56 -15.20 9.11 7.14
N GLN A 57 -14.23 8.88 8.03
CA GLN A 57 -14.29 9.22 9.46
C GLN A 57 -13.90 10.69 9.66
#